data_AF-R4KGU6-F1
#
_entry.id   AF-R4KGU6-F1
#
_cell.length_a   1.000
_cell.length_b   1.000
_cell.length_c   1.000
_cell.angle_alpha   90.00
_cell.angle_beta   90.00
_cell.angle_gamma   90.00
#
_symmetry.space_group_name_H-M   'P 1'
#
loop_
_entity.id
_entity.type
_entity.pdbx_description
1 polymer ?
#
loop_
_entity_poly.entity_id
_entity_poly.type
_entity_poly.pdbx_seq_one_letter_code
_entity_poly.pdbx_strand_id
1 'polypeptide(L)'
;MSDSKVAVKDARKVSMKQGACSSALMLILNREFGRPMDKEVRAAEPLAGGILQQGYQCVMLWGSSLAVGAESYHRSDNLDQAVATAITATQHLMESFVNRTKHVNCFDITCCDWTKKN
;
A
#
# COMPACT_ATOMS: atom_id res chain seq x y z
N MET A 1 -18.47 11.04 12.92
CA MET A 1 -19.12 9.94 12.14
C MET A 1 -19.38 10.28 10.67
N SER A 2 -19.45 11.57 10.27
CA SER A 2 -19.56 11.96 8.85
C SER A 2 -18.25 11.78 8.06
N ASP A 3 -17.10 12.08 8.67
CA ASP A 3 -15.79 12.05 7.99
C ASP A 3 -15.35 10.66 7.56
N SER A 4 -15.62 9.64 8.36
CA SER A 4 -15.27 8.25 8.03
C SER A 4 -16.04 7.75 6.79
N LYS A 5 -17.31 8.14 6.63
CA LYS A 5 -18.09 7.76 5.43
C LYS A 5 -17.57 8.48 4.17
N VAL A 6 -17.08 9.71 4.30
CA VAL A 6 -16.46 10.46 3.20
C VAL A 6 -15.12 9.83 2.82
N ALA A 7 -14.28 9.51 3.81
CA ALA A 7 -12.99 8.84 3.60
C ALA A 7 -13.14 7.48 2.91
N VAL A 8 -14.12 6.66 3.32
CA VAL A 8 -14.39 5.36 2.67
C VAL A 8 -14.83 5.54 1.21
N LYS A 9 -15.66 6.54 0.91
CA LYS A 9 -16.08 6.84 -0.46
C LYS A 9 -14.90 7.30 -1.33
N ASP A 10 -14.03 8.16 -0.79
CA ASP A 10 -12.84 8.62 -1.52
C ASP A 10 -11.84 7.48 -1.73
N ALA A 11 -11.53 6.69 -0.70
CA ALA A 11 -10.66 5.53 -0.81
C ALA A 11 -11.17 4.55 -1.88
N ARG A 12 -12.48 4.26 -1.90
CA ARG A 12 -13.09 3.42 -2.95
C ARG A 12 -12.92 4.04 -4.34
N LYS A 13 -13.14 5.36 -4.47
CA LYS A 13 -12.97 6.08 -5.73
C LYS A 13 -11.52 6.04 -6.23
N VAL A 14 -10.55 6.22 -5.33
CA VAL A 14 -9.12 6.10 -5.65
C VAL A 14 -8.78 4.69 -6.09
N SER A 15 -9.20 3.66 -5.34
CA SER A 15 -8.94 2.26 -5.70
C SER A 15 -9.56 1.85 -7.04
N MET A 16 -10.70 2.42 -7.43
CA MET A 16 -11.30 2.17 -8.75
C MET A 16 -10.61 2.91 -9.89
N LYS A 17 -9.99 4.06 -9.62
CA LYS A 17 -9.26 4.85 -10.62
C LYS A 17 -7.83 4.37 -10.84
N GLN A 18 -7.23 3.81 -9.81
CA GLN A 18 -5.85 3.33 -9.84
C GLN A 18 -5.80 1.92 -10.42
N GLY A 19 -4.80 1.65 -11.26
CA GLY A 19 -4.63 0.35 -11.90
C GLY A 19 -4.16 -0.77 -10.96
N ALA A 20 -3.73 -0.42 -9.74
CA ALA A 20 -3.17 -1.36 -8.78
C ALA A 20 -3.54 -1.00 -7.33
N CYS A 21 -3.66 -2.02 -6.47
CA CYS A 21 -3.90 -1.80 -5.04
C CYS A 21 -2.71 -1.11 -4.34
N SER A 22 -1.49 -1.31 -4.86
CA SER A 22 -0.27 -0.64 -4.39
C SER A 22 -0.33 0.87 -4.63
N SER A 23 -0.59 1.28 -5.87
CA SER A 23 -0.67 2.69 -6.22
C SER A 23 -1.86 3.38 -5.51
N ALA A 24 -2.98 2.68 -5.37
CA ALA A 24 -4.13 3.18 -4.61
C ALA A 24 -3.80 3.49 -3.14
N LEU A 25 -3.25 2.51 -2.40
CA LEU A 25 -2.99 2.71 -0.98
C LEU A 25 -1.82 3.66 -0.74
N MET A 26 -0.79 3.61 -1.59
CA MET A 26 0.32 4.56 -1.56
C MET A 26 -0.20 5.99 -1.73
N LEU A 27 -1.04 6.26 -2.73
CA LEU A 27 -1.61 7.58 -2.98
C LEU A 27 -2.47 8.08 -1.81
N ILE A 28 -3.29 7.20 -1.21
CA ILE A 28 -4.12 7.57 -0.05
C ILE A 28 -3.23 8.02 1.11
N LEU A 29 -2.24 7.22 1.50
CA LEU A 29 -1.35 7.55 2.62
C LEU A 29 -0.52 8.80 2.34
N ASN A 30 0.04 8.89 1.14
CA ASN A 30 0.80 10.04 0.69
C ASN A 30 -0.01 11.35 0.73
N ARG A 31 -1.31 11.31 0.41
CA ARG A 31 -2.21 12.46 0.55
C ARG A 31 -2.42 12.86 2.00
N GLU A 32 -2.59 11.90 2.91
CA GLU A 32 -2.69 12.16 4.35
C GLU A 32 -1.41 12.80 4.92
N PHE A 33 -0.26 12.49 4.32
CA PHE A 33 1.03 13.13 4.63
C PHE A 33 1.26 14.45 3.89
N GLY A 34 0.32 14.90 3.05
CA GLY A 34 0.43 16.13 2.27
C GLY A 34 1.40 16.06 1.09
N ARG A 35 1.81 14.86 0.66
CA ARG A 35 2.80 14.61 -0.40
C ARG A 35 2.34 13.52 -1.37
N PRO A 36 1.41 13.78 -2.31
CA PRO A 36 0.79 12.76 -3.16
C PRO A 36 1.76 11.85 -3.95
N MET A 37 2.91 12.39 -4.39
CA MET A 37 3.99 11.65 -5.07
C MET A 37 3.50 10.85 -6.29
N ASP A 38 2.86 11.53 -7.26
CA ASP A 38 2.18 10.89 -8.39
C ASP A 38 3.11 10.01 -9.25
N LYS A 39 4.39 10.37 -9.40
CA LYS A 39 5.36 9.59 -10.18
C LYS A 39 5.70 8.27 -9.50
N GLU A 40 5.93 8.31 -8.20
CA GLU A 40 6.26 7.18 -7.36
C GLU A 40 5.05 6.25 -7.21
N VAL A 41 3.85 6.82 -7.06
CA VAL A 41 2.58 6.09 -7.10
C VAL A 41 2.42 5.32 -8.40
N ARG A 42 2.70 5.95 -9.55
CA ARG A 42 2.64 5.27 -10.85
C ARG A 42 3.72 4.19 -10.98
N ALA A 43 4.92 4.42 -10.45
CA ALA A 43 5.99 3.43 -10.42
C ALA A 43 5.64 2.19 -9.59
N ALA A 44 4.67 2.28 -8.68
CA ALA A 44 4.17 1.15 -7.89
C ALA A 44 3.08 0.32 -8.61
N GLU A 45 2.56 0.76 -9.76
CA GLU A 45 1.56 0.02 -10.53
C GLU A 45 2.00 -1.37 -10.98
N PRO A 46 3.25 -1.61 -11.42
CA PRO A 46 3.71 -2.93 -11.83
C PRO A 46 3.50 -3.97 -10.74
N LEU A 47 3.53 -3.57 -9.46
CA LEU A 47 3.35 -4.50 -8.34
C LEU A 47 1.95 -5.16 -8.32
N ALA A 48 0.98 -4.72 -9.11
CA ALA A 48 -0.39 -5.24 -9.13
C ALA A 48 -0.50 -6.79 -9.08
N GLY A 49 -1.44 -7.28 -8.27
CA GLY A 49 -1.76 -8.71 -8.20
C GLY A 49 -0.72 -9.59 -7.51
N GLY A 50 0.13 -9.01 -6.66
CA GLY A 50 1.22 -9.73 -5.99
C GLY A 50 2.42 -9.88 -6.91
N ILE A 51 2.88 -8.72 -7.39
CA ILE A 51 4.00 -8.38 -8.26
C ILE A 51 3.79 -8.41 -9.77
N LEU A 52 3.21 -9.40 -10.41
CA LEU A 52 2.74 -9.25 -11.80
C LEU A 52 1.66 -10.31 -11.98
N GLN A 53 0.62 -10.19 -11.14
CA GLN A 53 -0.46 -11.18 -11.05
C GLN A 53 -0.01 -12.59 -10.62
N GLN A 54 1.16 -12.73 -10.01
CA GLN A 54 1.68 -14.02 -9.53
C GLN A 54 1.05 -14.47 -8.21
N GLY A 55 0.26 -13.61 -7.56
CA GLY A 55 -0.45 -13.98 -6.34
C GLY A 55 0.39 -13.94 -5.07
N TYR A 56 1.65 -13.49 -5.13
CA TYR A 56 2.53 -13.30 -3.97
C TYR A 56 2.03 -12.19 -3.03
N GLN A 57 2.87 -11.74 -2.10
CA GLN A 57 2.51 -10.77 -1.05
C GLN A 57 1.63 -9.61 -1.57
N CYS A 58 0.53 -9.36 -0.86
CA CYS A 58 -0.47 -8.35 -1.20
C CYS A 58 0.17 -6.98 -1.37
N VAL A 59 -0.13 -6.34 -2.50
CA VAL A 59 0.58 -5.12 -2.88
C VAL A 59 0.06 -3.86 -2.24
N MET A 60 -1.04 -3.97 -1.49
CA MET A 60 -1.38 -2.98 -0.48
C MET A 60 -0.25 -2.84 0.54
N LEU A 61 0.36 -3.95 1.01
CA LEU A 61 1.49 -3.88 1.94
C LEU A 61 2.70 -3.18 1.33
N TRP A 62 3.01 -3.48 0.07
CA TRP A 62 4.08 -2.80 -0.66
C TRP A 62 3.80 -1.30 -0.80
N GLY A 63 2.60 -0.92 -1.25
CA GLY A 63 2.21 0.49 -1.40
C GLY A 63 2.25 1.26 -0.08
N SER A 64 1.78 0.65 1.02
CA SER A 64 1.85 1.28 2.34
C SER A 64 3.26 1.40 2.87
N SER A 65 4.11 0.39 2.64
CA SER A 65 5.51 0.42 3.08
C SER A 65 6.30 1.49 2.32
N LEU A 66 6.04 1.66 1.02
CA LEU A 66 6.64 2.73 0.22
C LEU A 66 6.21 4.12 0.71
N ALA A 67 4.92 4.32 1.01
CA ALA A 67 4.43 5.59 1.56
C ALA A 67 5.05 5.90 2.94
N VAL A 68 5.11 4.90 3.82
CA VAL A 68 5.76 5.03 5.13
C VAL A 68 7.25 5.32 5.00
N GLY A 69 7.94 4.69 4.06
CA GLY A 69 9.37 4.95 3.81
C GLY A 69 9.61 6.39 3.37
N ALA A 70 8.81 6.89 2.43
CA ALA A 70 8.89 8.27 1.97
C ALA A 70 8.60 9.27 3.10
N GLU A 71 7.57 9.00 3.91
CA GLU A 71 7.26 9.87 5.05
C GLU A 71 8.33 9.80 6.14
N SER A 72 8.91 8.62 6.39
CA SER A 72 9.99 8.45 7.36
C SER A 72 11.23 9.24 6.94
N TYR A 73 11.54 9.26 5.64
CA TYR A 73 12.59 10.09 5.06
C TYR A 73 12.32 11.59 5.27
N HIS A 74 11.07 12.02 5.13
CA HIS A 74 10.70 13.42 5.32
C HIS A 74 10.63 13.87 6.79
N ARG A 75 10.31 12.97 7.72
CA ARG A 75 10.16 13.29 9.15
C ARG A 75 11.45 13.22 9.96
N SER A 76 12.46 12.53 9.45
CA SER A 76 13.68 12.25 10.22
C SER A 76 14.79 13.23 9.88
N ASP A 77 15.60 13.57 10.88
CA ASP A 77 16.71 14.51 10.71
C ASP A 77 17.92 13.87 10.01
N ASN A 78 18.01 12.54 10.06
CA ASN A 78 19.06 11.76 9.41
C ASN A 78 18.53 10.44 8.85
N LEU A 79 19.35 9.82 7.98
CA LEU A 79 18.97 8.63 7.24
C LEU A 79 18.81 7.39 8.13
N ASP A 80 19.65 7.23 9.16
CA ASP A 80 19.58 6.08 10.05
C ASP A 80 18.25 6.04 10.80
N GLN A 81 17.81 7.21 11.29
CA GLN A 81 16.50 7.37 11.92
C GLN A 81 15.36 7.14 10.92
N ALA A 82 15.48 7.63 9.68
CA ALA A 82 14.48 7.40 8.64
C ALA A 82 14.30 5.90 8.34
N VAL A 83 15.42 5.17 8.19
CA VAL A 83 15.42 3.73 7.94
C VAL A 83 14.82 2.97 9.12
N ALA A 84 15.25 3.27 10.35
CA ALA A 84 14.71 2.63 11.55
C ALA A 84 13.19 2.86 11.66
N THR A 85 12.74 4.11 11.48
CA THR A 85 11.31 4.46 11.53
C THR A 85 10.52 3.74 10.46
N ALA A 86 11.03 3.69 9.22
CA ALA A 86 10.37 3.01 8.11
C ALA A 86 10.21 1.51 8.38
N ILE A 87 11.27 0.85 8.89
CA ILE A 87 11.26 -0.58 9.23
C ILE A 87 10.25 -0.85 10.33
N THR A 88 10.32 -0.12 11.45
CA THR A 88 9.42 -0.33 12.60
C THR A 88 7.96 -0.08 12.23
N ALA A 89 7.66 1.01 11.53
CA ALA A 89 6.30 1.29 11.08
C ALA A 89 5.78 0.22 10.09
N THR A 90 6.64 -0.27 9.19
CA THR A 90 6.29 -1.36 8.28
C THR A 90 5.99 -2.67 9.00
N GLN A 91 6.77 -3.02 10.05
CA GLN A 91 6.50 -4.20 10.88
C GLN A 91 5.11 -4.11 11.52
N HIS A 92 4.76 -2.96 12.10
CA HIS A 92 3.43 -2.75 12.65
C HIS A 92 2.32 -2.81 11.59
N LEU A 93 2.55 -2.27 10.39
CA LEU A 93 1.61 -2.40 9.27
C LEU A 93 1.39 -3.87 8.89
N MET A 94 2.47 -4.65 8.77
CA MET A 94 2.39 -6.06 8.43
C MET A 94 1.64 -6.87 9.50
N GLU A 95 1.97 -6.67 10.77
CA GLU A 95 1.28 -7.32 11.89
C GLU A 95 -0.21 -6.97 11.90
N SER A 96 -0.52 -5.68 11.80
CA SER A 96 -1.87 -5.13 11.72
C SER A 96 -2.67 -5.74 10.55
N PHE A 97 -2.02 -5.90 9.40
CA PHE A 97 -2.62 -6.47 8.19
C PHE A 97 -2.90 -7.97 8.36
N VAL A 98 -1.91 -8.76 8.81
CA VAL A 98 -2.06 -10.21 9.03
C VAL A 98 -3.11 -10.50 10.08
N ASN A 99 -3.17 -9.71 11.16
CA ASN A 99 -4.16 -9.91 12.20
C ASN A 99 -5.61 -9.75 11.70
N ARG A 100 -5.83 -8.89 10.71
CA ARG A 100 -7.16 -8.62 10.11
C ARG A 100 -7.50 -9.55 8.94
N THR A 101 -6.53 -9.81 8.07
CA THR A 101 -6.77 -10.54 6.82
C THR A 101 -6.43 -12.02 6.91
N LYS A 102 -5.70 -12.44 7.97
CA LYS A 102 -5.16 -13.79 8.20
C LYS A 102 -4.19 -14.30 7.14
N HIS A 103 -3.92 -13.51 6.10
CA HIS A 103 -3.12 -13.89 4.96
C HIS A 103 -2.19 -12.74 4.56
N VAL A 104 -1.04 -13.08 3.98
CA VAL A 104 -0.10 -12.09 3.45
C VAL A 104 -0.12 -12.02 1.93
N ASN A 105 -0.52 -13.11 1.26
CA ASN A 105 -0.48 -13.22 -0.19
C ASN A 105 -1.76 -12.69 -0.83
N CYS A 106 -1.61 -12.08 -2.00
CA CYS A 106 -2.70 -11.55 -2.79
C CYS A 106 -3.66 -12.67 -3.22
N PHE A 107 -3.13 -13.84 -3.59
CA PHE A 107 -3.95 -14.99 -3.97
C PHE A 107 -4.85 -15.43 -2.81
N ASP A 108 -4.28 -15.63 -1.62
CA ASP A 108 -5.02 -16.10 -0.44
C ASP A 108 -6.13 -15.13 -0.01
N ILE A 109 -5.97 -13.84 -0.30
CA ILE A 109 -6.95 -12.79 0.05
C ILE A 109 -8.05 -12.66 -1.02
N THR A 110 -7.68 -12.74 -2.29
CA THR A 110 -8.60 -12.47 -3.41
C THR A 110 -9.22 -13.74 -4.00
N CYS A 111 -8.61 -14.89 -3.74
CA CYS A 111 -8.86 -16.17 -4.40
C CYS A 111 -8.75 -16.09 -5.94
N CYS A 112 -8.07 -15.07 -6.47
CA CYS A 112 -7.91 -14.87 -7.91
C CYS A 112 -6.59 -15.49 -8.38
N ASP A 113 -6.68 -16.61 -9.10
CA ASP A 113 -5.54 -17.21 -9.80
C ASP A 113 -5.43 -16.63 -11.21
N TRP A 114 -4.56 -15.64 -11.36
CA TRP A 114 -4.33 -14.99 -12.65
C TRP A 114 -3.33 -15.73 -13.53
N THR A 115 -2.63 -16.74 -12.98
CA THR A 115 -1.69 -17.58 -13.74
C THR A 115 -2.41 -18.61 -14.61
N LYS A 116 -3.66 -18.93 -14.29
CA LYS A 116 -4.54 -19.84 -15.05
C LYS A 116 -5.30 -19.19 -16.20
N LYS A 117 -4.83 -18.06 -16.72
CA LYS A 117 -5.39 -17.51 -17.97
C LYS A 117 -5.03 -18.45 -19.13
N ASN A 118 -6.07 -19.00 -19.76
CA ASN A 118 -6.01 -19.73 -21.03
C ASN A 118 -5.22 -18.98 -22.10
#